data_AF-A0A355G318-F1
#
_entry.id   AF-A0A355G318-F1
#
_cell.length_a   1.000
_cell.length_b   1.000
_cell.length_c   1.000
_cell.angle_alpha   90.00
_cell.angle_beta   90.00
_cell.angle_gamma   90.00
#
_symmetry.space_group_name_H-M   'P 1'
#
loop_
_entity.id
_entity.type
_entity.pdbx_description
1 polymer ?
#
loop_
_entity_poly.entity_id
_entity_poly.type
_entity_poly.pdbx_seq_one_letter_code
_entity_poly.pdbx_strand_id
1 'polypeptide(L)' 'EDSKVAIRSIRRDCIEKLKKMEKSSEITEDDLKNAEKKIQDKTDKFIKDIDALSAEKEKEIMEI' A
#
# COMPACT_ATOMS: atom_id res chain seq x y z
N GLU A 1 -5.63 10.82 8.34
CA GLU A 1 -6.29 9.51 8.59
C GLU A 1 -6.80 8.80 7.32
N ASP A 2 -7.70 9.40 6.55
CA ASP A 2 -8.43 8.72 5.46
C ASP A 2 -7.54 8.11 4.37
N SER A 3 -6.47 8.81 3.97
CA SER A 3 -5.53 8.31 2.96
C SER A 3 -4.84 7.01 3.40
N LYS A 4 -4.54 6.86 4.71
CA LYS A 4 -3.96 5.63 5.27
C LYS A 4 -4.98 4.49 5.30
N VAL A 5 -6.25 4.80 5.57
CA VAL A 5 -7.34 3.81 5.54
C VAL A 5 -7.54 3.28 4.11
N ALA A 6 -7.58 4.17 3.12
CA ALA A 6 -7.71 3.80 1.71
C ALA A 6 -6.56 2.90 1.25
N ILE A 7 -5.31 3.24 1.58
CA ILE A 7 -4.14 2.42 1.23
C ILE A 7 -4.22 1.02 1.84
N ARG A 8 -4.62 0.91 3.11
CA ARG A 8 -4.78 -0.41 3.76
C ARG A 8 -5.88 -1.25 3.10
N SER A 9 -6.97 -0.62 2.68
CA SER A 9 -8.04 -1.32 1.95
C SER A 9 -7.54 -1.84 0.60
N ILE A 10 -6.87 -0.99 -0.19
CA ILE A 10 -6.30 -1.38 -1.49
C ILE A 10 -5.31 -2.53 -1.33
N ARG A 11 -4.44 -2.47 -0.30
CA ARG A 11 -3.49 -3.55 0.00
C ARG A 11 -4.21 -4.88 0.22
N ARG A 12 -5.29 -4.86 1.02
CA ARG A 12 -6.10 -6.06 1.30
C ARG A 12 -6.72 -6.62 0.02
N ASP A 13 -7.33 -5.76 -0.79
CA ASP A 13 -7.96 -6.16 -2.06
C ASP A 13 -6.95 -6.75 -3.04
N CYS A 14 -5.74 -6.17 -3.13
CA CYS A 14 -4.66 -6.71 -3.94
C CYS A 14 -4.21 -8.09 -3.47
N ILE A 15 -4.02 -8.29 -2.16
CA ILE A 15 -3.64 -9.61 -1.60
C ILE A 15 -4.74 -10.64 -1.87
N GLU A 16 -6.01 -10.29 -1.67
CA GLU A 16 -7.13 -11.20 -1.95
C GLU A 16 -7.20 -11.58 -3.44
N LYS A 17 -6.93 -10.63 -4.35
CA LYS A 17 -6.82 -10.92 -5.80
C LYS A 17 -5.68 -11.88 -6.10
N LEU A 18 -4.48 -11.65 -5.55
CA LEU A 18 -3.34 -12.53 -5.77
C LEU A 18 -3.60 -13.95 -5.26
N LYS A 19 -4.22 -14.09 -4.08
CA LYS A 19 -4.63 -15.41 -3.56
C LYS A 19 -5.66 -16.11 -4.43
N LYS A 20 -6.53 -15.37 -5.12
CA LYS A 20 -7.46 -15.95 -6.11
C LYS A 20 -6.71 -16.41 -7.36
N MET A 21 -5.75 -15.61 -7.84
CA MET A 21 -4.91 -15.94 -8.99
C MET A 21 -4.03 -17.18 -8.74
N GLU A 22 -3.51 -17.33 -7.52
CA GLU A 22 -2.76 -18.53 -7.12
C GLU A 22 -3.65 -19.77 -7.15
N LYS A 23 -4.87 -19.67 -6.59
CA LYS A 23 -5.86 -20.75 -6.65
C LYS A 23 -6.33 -21.08 -8.08
N SER A 24 -6.39 -20.11 -8.98
CA SER A 24 -6.67 -20.34 -10.41
C SER A 24 -5.46 -20.82 -11.20
N SER A 25 -4.31 -21.04 -10.54
CA SER A 25 -3.03 -21.43 -11.17
C SER A 25 -2.54 -20.41 -12.22
N GLU A 26 -2.96 -19.15 -12.11
CA GLU A 26 -2.46 -18.04 -12.95
C GLU A 26 -1.09 -17.54 -12.48
N ILE A 27 -0.78 -17.73 -11.20
CA ILE A 27 0.52 -17.39 -10.59
C ILE A 27 0.99 -18.53 -9.69
N THR A 28 2.30 -18.65 -9.51
CA THR A 28 2.90 -19.63 -8.60
C THR A 28 2.92 -19.12 -7.15
N GLU A 29 3.18 -20.02 -6.19
CA GLU A 29 3.37 -19.63 -4.77
C GLU A 29 4.56 -18.67 -4.59
N ASP A 30 5.62 -18.83 -5.40
CA ASP A 30 6.77 -17.93 -5.39
C ASP A 30 6.42 -16.54 -5.96
N ASP A 31 5.61 -16.49 -7.02
CA ASP A 31 5.09 -15.23 -7.56
C ASP A 31 4.20 -14.51 -6.55
N LEU A 32 3.36 -15.24 -5.83
CA LEU A 32 2.52 -14.70 -4.75
C LEU A 32 3.38 -14.05 -3.66
N LYS A 33 4.39 -14.76 -3.15
CA LYS A 33 5.31 -14.21 -2.12
C LYS A 33 6.05 -12.97 -2.60
N ASN A 34 6.54 -12.98 -3.84
CA ASN A 34 7.21 -11.84 -4.44
C ASN A 34 6.25 -10.65 -4.62
N ALA A 35 5.02 -10.90 -5.05
CA ALA A 35 4.02 -9.87 -5.23
C ALA A 35 3.56 -9.26 -3.89
N GLU A 36 3.36 -10.08 -2.86
CA GLU A 36 3.05 -9.61 -1.50
C GLU A 36 4.15 -8.68 -0.96
N LYS A 37 5.42 -9.05 -1.13
CA LYS A 37 6.55 -8.20 -0.74
C LYS A 37 6.56 -6.87 -1.49
N LYS A 38 6.38 -6.88 -2.82
CA LYS A 38 6.31 -5.65 -3.63
C LYS A 38 5.14 -4.77 -3.24
N ILE A 39 3.98 -5.35 -2.92
CA ILE A 39 2.81 -4.62 -2.46
C ILE A 39 3.10 -3.95 -1.10
N GLN A 40 3.76 -4.67 -0.20
CA GLN A 40 4.14 -4.15 1.10
C GLN A 40 5.11 -2.97 0.97
N ASP A 41 6.18 -3.13 0.19
CA ASP A 41 7.17 -2.07 -0.07
C ASP A 41 6.52 -0.80 -0.66
N LYS A 42 5.60 -0.97 -1.62
CA LYS A 42 4.85 0.15 -2.21
C LYS A 42 3.92 0.80 -1.18
N THR A 43 3.22 0.01 -0.38
CA THR A 43 2.31 0.50 0.66
C THR A 43 3.07 1.36 1.67
N ASP A 44 4.22 0.87 2.14
CA ASP A 44 5.05 1.57 3.13
C ASP A 44 5.63 2.86 2.55
N LYS A 45 6.02 2.85 1.27
CA LYS A 45 6.46 4.06 0.56
C LYS A 45 5.34 5.10 0.52
N PHE A 46 4.15 4.76 0.05
CA PHE A 46 3.06 5.73 -0.06
C PHE A 46 2.60 6.28 1.29
N ILE A 47 2.63 5.46 2.35
CA ILE A 47 2.33 5.94 3.70
C ILE A 47 3.36 6.98 4.13
N LYS A 48 4.67 6.74 3.91
CA LYS A 48 5.73 7.71 4.22
C LYS A 48 5.58 8.99 3.41
N ASP A 49 5.27 8.89 2.11
CA ASP A 49 5.11 10.05 1.24
C ASP A 49 3.92 10.92 1.70
N ILE A 50 2.80 10.30 2.11
CA ILE A 50 1.65 11.01 2.68
C ILE A 50 2.00 11.67 4.00
N ASP A 51 2.72 10.98 4.89
CA ASP A 51 3.11 11.54 6.19
C ASP A 51 4.05 12.75 6.02
N ALA A 52 4.98 12.69 5.06
CA ALA A 52 5.84 13.81 4.73
C ALA A 52 5.04 15.01 4.19
N LEU A 53 4.13 14.78 3.23
CA LEU A 53 3.26 15.82 2.66
C LEU A 53 2.36 16.46 3.70
N SER A 54 1.75 15.65 4.59
CA SER A 54 0.91 16.17 5.67
C SER A 54 1.73 17.03 6.64
N ALA A 55 2.92 16.59 7.04
CA ALA A 55 3.79 17.35 7.94
C ALA A 55 4.29 18.66 7.30
N GLU A 56 4.66 18.63 6.01
CA GLU A 56 5.04 19.83 5.27
C GLU A 56 3.88 20.84 5.22
N LYS A 57 2.67 20.36 4.91
CA LYS A 57 1.50 21.24 4.84
C LYS A 57 1.10 21.80 6.21
N GLU A 58 1.19 21.00 7.27
CA GLU A 58 0.97 21.49 8.63
C GLU A 58 1.98 22.58 9.00
N LYS A 59 3.24 22.42 8.63
CA LYS A 59 4.28 23.44 8.88
C LYS A 59 4.01 24.73 8.11
N GLU A 60 3.65 24.65 6.82
CA GLU A 60 3.26 25.82 6.03
C GLU A 60 2.08 26.59 6.66
N ILE A 61 1.10 25.87 7.22
CA ILE A 61 -0.08 26.48 7.85
C ILE A 61 0.30 27.17 9.18
N MET A 62 1.26 26.61 9.95
CA MET A 62 1.70 27.17 11.23
C MET A 62 2.69 28.36 11.09
N GLU A 63 3.32 28.54 9.94
CA GLU A 63 4.24 29.67 9.67
C GLU A 63 3.51 30.97 9.25
N ILE A 64 2.18 31.03 9.33
CA ILE A 64 1.33 32.21 9.06
C ILE A 64 0.94 32.92 10.37
#